data_AF-A0A1X0U5G0-F1
#
_entry.id   AF-A0A1X0U5G0-F1
#
_cell.length_a   1.000
_cell.length_b   1.000
_cell.length_c   1.000
_cell.angle_alpha   90.00
_cell.angle_beta   90.00
_cell.angle_gamma   90.00
#
_symmetry.space_group_name_H-M   'P 1'
#
loop_
_entity.id
_entity.type
_entity.pdbx_description
1 polymer ?
#
loop_
_entity_poly.entity_id
_entity_poly.type
_entity_poly.pdbx_seq_one_letter_code
_entity_poly.pdbx_strand_id
1 'polypeptide(L)'
;MKYGEKILKEFDVESDLEVWENKQTRDYVIKITLPEFCCLCPRSGYPDFATIYLEYIPNKLVVELKAIKLYINSFMNRNISHEDSINEIYSVLEKKLEPKFMKIVGDFNPRGNVHTVIEISSDLVVKKPAEEKDFTPKSRERSFSDKPRERRSTSDRGNRGSRDDKFKKDDKPRRSSNKEGFRKISYADDKKPKVVKKDK
;
A
#
# COMPACT_ATOMS: atom_id res chain seq x y z
N MET A 1 6.33 15.89 20.53
CA MET A 1 5.34 15.64 19.45
C MET A 1 3.99 16.11 19.97
N LYS A 2 3.26 16.91 19.20
CA LYS A 2 1.91 17.35 19.58
C LYS A 2 0.93 16.17 19.48
N TYR A 3 -0.24 16.28 20.12
CA TYR A 3 -1.18 15.15 20.20
C TYR A 3 -1.62 14.65 18.80
N GLY A 4 -1.92 15.56 17.86
CA GLY A 4 -2.35 15.19 16.51
C GLY A 4 -1.26 14.50 15.70
N GLU A 5 -0.02 14.98 15.78
CA GLU A 5 1.15 14.36 15.14
C GLU A 5 1.36 12.92 15.63
N LYS A 6 1.15 12.68 16.93
CA LYS A 6 1.26 11.34 17.53
C LYS A 6 0.18 10.41 16.98
N ILE A 7 -1.07 10.85 16.96
CA ILE A 7 -2.21 10.07 16.46
C ILE A 7 -1.98 9.67 15.01
N LEU A 8 -1.58 10.60 14.13
CA LEU A 8 -1.36 10.29 12.72
C LEU A 8 -0.18 9.35 12.48
N LYS A 9 0.87 9.46 13.31
CA LYS A 9 2.05 8.61 13.20
C LYS A 9 1.78 7.17 13.66
N GLU A 10 0.90 7.01 14.65
CA GLU A 10 0.57 5.72 15.25
C GLU A 10 -0.68 5.08 14.62
N PHE A 11 -1.37 5.79 13.72
CA PHE A 11 -2.59 5.31 13.07
C PHE A 11 -2.34 4.04 12.26
N ASP A 12 -2.96 2.94 12.66
CA ASP A 12 -2.97 1.67 11.96
C ASP A 12 -4.31 1.46 11.27
N VAL A 13 -4.28 1.26 9.96
CA VAL A 13 -5.49 1.14 9.14
C VAL A 13 -6.34 -0.05 9.55
N GLU A 14 -5.74 -1.16 9.95
CA GLU A 14 -6.49 -2.38 10.29
C GLU A 14 -7.21 -2.27 11.64
N SER A 15 -6.59 -1.63 12.65
CA SER A 15 -7.19 -1.48 13.98
C SER A 15 -7.95 -0.16 14.19
N ASP A 16 -7.47 0.97 13.66
CA ASP A 16 -8.00 2.31 13.96
C ASP A 16 -9.05 2.80 12.95
N LEU A 17 -9.18 2.18 11.77
CA LEU A 17 -10.26 2.50 10.82
C LEU A 17 -11.57 1.85 11.29
N GLU A 18 -12.24 2.54 12.21
CA GLU A 18 -13.50 2.15 12.83
C GLU A 18 -14.71 2.22 11.88
N VAL A 19 -15.68 1.34 12.12
CA VAL A 19 -16.90 1.18 11.33
C VAL A 19 -18.12 0.94 12.24
N TRP A 20 -19.30 1.30 11.76
CA TRP A 20 -20.59 1.11 12.42
C TRP A 20 -21.48 0.16 11.63
N GLU A 21 -22.37 -0.52 12.32
CA GLU A 21 -23.41 -1.33 11.67
C GLU A 21 -24.47 -0.45 10.98
N ASN A 22 -24.77 -0.75 9.71
CA ASN A 22 -25.88 -0.16 8.98
C ASN A 22 -27.19 -0.83 9.39
N LYS A 23 -28.04 -0.10 10.14
CA LYS A 23 -29.35 -0.60 10.59
C LYS A 23 -30.47 -0.42 9.57
N GLN A 24 -30.20 0.25 8.44
CA GLN A 24 -31.21 0.59 7.45
C GLN A 24 -31.29 -0.49 6.36
N THR A 25 -32.51 -0.79 5.91
CA THR A 25 -32.77 -1.79 4.87
C THR A 25 -32.79 -1.22 3.46
N ARG A 26 -32.98 0.10 3.32
CA ARG A 26 -33.04 0.79 2.03
C ARG A 26 -31.64 1.15 1.55
N ASP A 27 -31.49 1.26 0.23
CA ASP A 27 -30.29 1.83 -0.36
C ASP A 27 -30.33 3.35 -0.26
N TYR A 28 -29.23 3.93 0.22
CA TYR A 28 -29.03 5.37 0.30
C TYR A 28 -27.56 5.69 -0.01
N VAL A 29 -27.32 6.90 -0.49
CA VAL A 29 -25.98 7.35 -0.86
C VAL A 29 -25.43 8.21 0.27
N ILE A 30 -24.23 7.87 0.74
CA ILE A 30 -23.45 8.70 1.65
C ILE A 30 -22.41 9.45 0.81
N LYS A 31 -22.37 10.78 0.96
CA LYS A 31 -21.37 11.66 0.33
C LYS A 31 -20.53 12.32 1.41
N ILE A 32 -19.22 12.12 1.35
CA ILE A 32 -18.25 12.68 2.29
C ILE A 32 -17.24 13.50 1.49
N THR A 33 -17.00 14.73 1.93
CA THR A 33 -15.96 15.61 1.39
C THR A 33 -14.83 15.72 2.40
N LEU A 34 -13.62 15.44 1.96
CA LEU A 34 -12.39 15.44 2.76
C LEU A 34 -11.41 16.43 2.13
N PRO A 35 -11.51 17.74 2.48
CA PRO A 35 -10.76 18.80 1.81
C PRO A 35 -9.29 18.92 2.27
N GLU A 36 -8.88 18.15 3.27
CA GLU A 36 -7.57 18.27 3.91
C GLU A 36 -6.58 17.14 3.52
N PHE A 37 -6.76 16.51 2.35
CA PHE A 37 -5.80 15.51 1.90
C PHE A 37 -4.47 16.16 1.50
N CYS A 38 -3.38 15.57 1.96
CA CYS A 38 -2.03 15.98 1.65
C CYS A 38 -1.12 14.76 1.57
N CYS A 39 -0.16 14.75 0.64
CA CYS A 39 0.89 13.76 0.56
C CYS A 39 2.19 14.38 0.02
N LEU A 40 3.29 13.62 0.02
CA LEU A 40 4.56 14.07 -0.55
C LEU A 40 4.80 13.41 -1.91
N CYS A 41 5.19 14.20 -2.89
CA CYS A 41 5.57 13.69 -4.20
C CYS A 41 6.80 12.77 -4.07
N PRO A 42 6.75 11.51 -4.55
CA PRO A 42 7.79 10.51 -4.31
C PRO A 42 9.14 10.85 -4.96
N ARG A 43 9.15 11.68 -6.01
CA ARG A 43 10.40 12.13 -6.64
C ARG A 43 10.99 13.39 -6.02
N SER A 44 10.15 14.36 -5.67
CA SER A 44 10.61 15.71 -5.34
C SER A 44 10.50 16.06 -3.86
N GLY A 45 9.68 15.32 -3.11
CA GLY A 45 9.35 15.62 -1.72
C GLY A 45 8.47 16.87 -1.52
N TYR A 46 8.04 17.54 -2.59
CA TYR A 46 7.10 18.65 -2.45
C TYR A 46 5.72 18.14 -2.00
N PRO A 47 5.03 18.88 -1.12
CA PRO A 47 3.68 18.54 -0.72
C PRO A 47 2.71 18.74 -1.89
N ASP A 48 1.82 17.78 -2.06
CA ASP A 48 0.69 17.83 -2.96
C ASP A 48 -0.59 17.81 -2.12
N PHE A 49 -1.61 18.56 -2.56
CA PHE A 49 -2.87 18.73 -1.85
C PHE A 49 -4.03 18.33 -2.76
N ALA A 50 -5.08 17.76 -2.18
CA ALA A 50 -6.29 17.42 -2.91
C ALA A 50 -7.54 17.55 -2.05
N THR A 51 -8.70 17.69 -2.69
CA THR A 51 -9.99 17.39 -2.07
C THR A 51 -10.41 16.00 -2.48
N ILE A 52 -10.68 15.13 -1.50
CA ILE A 52 -11.22 13.79 -1.76
C ILE A 52 -12.74 13.81 -1.59
N TYR A 53 -13.43 13.37 -2.63
CA TYR A 53 -14.87 13.12 -2.61
C TYR A 53 -15.12 11.62 -2.56
N LEU A 54 -15.74 11.15 -1.49
CA LEU A 54 -16.18 9.77 -1.32
C LEU A 54 -17.70 9.72 -1.47
N GLU A 55 -18.18 8.89 -2.37
CA GLU A 55 -19.59 8.58 -2.58
C GLU A 55 -19.77 7.06 -2.49
N TYR A 56 -20.63 6.57 -1.59
CA TYR A 56 -20.85 5.12 -1.50
C TYR A 56 -22.26 4.77 -1.02
N ILE A 57 -22.71 3.58 -1.41
CA ILE A 57 -23.94 2.95 -0.91
C ILE A 57 -23.51 1.86 0.08
N PRO A 58 -23.77 2.02 1.38
CA PRO A 58 -23.34 1.05 2.38
C PRO A 58 -24.06 -0.29 2.20
N ASN A 59 -23.36 -1.36 2.56
CA ASN A 59 -23.95 -2.68 2.76
C ASN A 59 -24.28 -2.86 4.25
N LYS A 60 -23.48 -3.64 4.97
CA LYS A 60 -23.64 -3.88 6.42
C LYS A 60 -22.91 -2.86 7.28
N LEU A 61 -21.95 -2.14 6.72
CA LEU A 61 -21.04 -1.27 7.46
C LEU A 61 -21.04 0.16 6.92
N VAL A 62 -20.86 1.11 7.82
CA VAL A 62 -20.72 2.55 7.56
C VAL A 62 -19.41 3.01 8.22
N VAL A 63 -18.61 3.81 7.52
CA VAL A 63 -17.34 4.30 8.08
C VAL A 63 -17.57 5.34 9.19
N GLU A 64 -16.75 5.31 10.24
CA GLU A 64 -16.76 6.36 11.26
C GLU A 64 -16.02 7.63 10.77
N LEU A 65 -16.60 8.81 11.01
CA LEU A 65 -16.14 10.07 10.41
C LEU A 65 -14.77 10.54 10.94
N LYS A 66 -14.48 10.36 12.23
CA LYS A 66 -13.17 10.69 12.79
C LYS A 66 -12.09 9.71 12.28
N ALA A 67 -12.39 8.43 12.14
CA ALA A 67 -11.49 7.38 11.68
C ALA A 67 -11.10 7.61 10.23
N ILE A 68 -12.07 7.85 9.33
CA ILE A 68 -11.76 8.17 7.93
C ILE A 68 -10.95 9.47 7.80
N LYS A 69 -11.27 10.50 8.60
CA LYS A 69 -10.49 11.73 8.63
C LYS A 69 -9.04 11.47 9.04
N LEU A 70 -8.81 10.68 10.09
CA LEU A 70 -7.46 10.34 10.54
C LEU A 70 -6.70 9.48 9.52
N TYR A 71 -7.39 8.53 8.88
CA TYR A 71 -6.82 7.74 7.79
C TYR A 71 -6.34 8.63 6.65
N ILE A 72 -7.17 9.55 6.18
CA ILE A 72 -6.83 10.49 5.10
C ILE A 72 -5.67 11.40 5.50
N ASN A 73 -5.67 11.90 6.74
CA ASN A 73 -4.58 12.75 7.24
C ASN A 73 -3.27 11.97 7.47
N SER A 74 -3.30 10.63 7.58
CA SER A 74 -2.10 9.81 7.70
C SER A 74 -1.20 9.88 6.46
N PHE A 75 -1.74 10.31 5.31
CA PHE A 75 -0.99 10.50 4.06
C PHE A 75 -0.03 11.70 4.08
N MET A 76 -0.19 12.64 5.01
CA MET A 76 0.51 13.94 5.02
C MET A 76 2.03 13.83 4.88
N ASN A 77 2.64 12.80 5.47
CA ASN A 77 4.10 12.59 5.45
C ASN A 77 4.54 11.40 4.58
N ARG A 78 3.64 10.84 3.77
CA ARG A 78 3.89 9.67 2.93
C ARG A 78 4.34 10.10 1.54
N ASN A 79 5.40 9.47 1.04
CA ASN A 79 5.88 9.65 -0.33
C ASN A 79 5.12 8.72 -1.25
N ILE A 80 4.10 9.22 -1.94
CA ILE A 80 3.16 8.42 -2.73
C ILE A 80 2.66 9.22 -3.95
N SER A 81 2.46 8.55 -5.08
CA SER A 81 1.91 9.18 -6.28
C SER A 81 0.42 9.52 -6.10
N HIS A 82 -0.11 10.40 -6.94
CA HIS A 82 -1.53 10.77 -6.89
C HIS A 82 -2.37 9.52 -7.17
N GLU A 83 -1.98 8.74 -8.19
CA GLU A 83 -2.63 7.53 -8.64
C GLU A 83 -2.65 6.45 -7.55
N ASP A 84 -1.49 6.17 -6.94
CA ASP A 84 -1.39 5.14 -5.91
C ASP A 84 -2.19 5.55 -4.66
N SER A 85 -2.19 6.83 -4.30
CA SER A 85 -2.91 7.29 -3.11
C SER A 85 -4.42 7.05 -3.22
N ILE A 86 -5.03 7.38 -4.37
CA ILE A 86 -6.47 7.18 -4.59
C ILE A 86 -6.82 5.70 -4.70
N ASN A 87 -5.97 4.90 -5.37
CA ASN A 87 -6.16 3.44 -5.46
C ASN A 87 -6.05 2.76 -4.10
N GLU A 88 -5.13 3.19 -3.24
CA GLU A 88 -4.97 2.65 -1.89
C GLU A 88 -6.20 2.97 -1.04
N ILE A 89 -6.66 4.23 -1.04
CA ILE A 89 -7.84 4.64 -0.29
C ILE A 89 -9.07 3.82 -0.75
N TYR A 90 -9.26 3.67 -2.05
CA TYR A 90 -10.35 2.84 -2.59
C TYR A 90 -10.24 1.40 -2.10
N SER A 91 -9.07 0.77 -2.24
CA SER A 91 -8.87 -0.63 -1.88
C SER A 91 -9.09 -0.90 -0.38
N VAL A 92 -8.62 -0.01 0.48
CA VAL A 92 -8.80 -0.11 1.93
C VAL A 92 -10.27 0.01 2.30
N LEU A 93 -10.97 1.01 1.77
CA LEU A 93 -12.39 1.23 2.07
C LEU A 93 -13.27 0.13 1.50
N GLU A 94 -12.98 -0.38 0.30
CA GLU A 94 -13.71 -1.49 -0.32
C GLU A 94 -13.59 -2.75 0.53
N LYS A 95 -12.36 -3.08 0.96
CA LYS A 95 -12.10 -4.24 1.83
C LYS A 95 -12.78 -4.12 3.19
N LYS A 96 -12.79 -2.93 3.80
CA LYS A 96 -13.35 -2.72 5.15
C LYS A 96 -14.86 -2.59 5.18
N LEU A 97 -15.46 -1.93 4.19
CA LEU A 97 -16.88 -1.59 4.19
C LEU A 97 -17.74 -2.56 3.38
N GLU A 98 -17.13 -3.28 2.42
CA GLU A 98 -17.82 -4.13 1.44
C GLU A 98 -19.07 -3.45 0.86
N PRO A 99 -18.97 -2.20 0.35
CA PRO A 99 -20.13 -1.42 -0.05
C PRO A 99 -20.79 -2.01 -1.29
N LYS A 100 -22.07 -1.72 -1.49
CA LYS A 100 -22.78 -2.13 -2.71
C LYS A 100 -22.25 -1.38 -3.94
N PHE A 101 -21.84 -0.13 -3.72
CA PHE A 101 -21.23 0.75 -4.70
C PHE A 101 -20.33 1.74 -3.99
N MET A 102 -19.18 2.09 -4.58
CA MET A 102 -18.31 3.15 -4.10
C MET A 102 -17.66 3.88 -5.27
N LYS A 103 -17.49 5.19 -5.10
CA LYS A 103 -16.75 6.06 -5.98
C LYS A 103 -15.88 7.00 -5.15
N ILE A 104 -14.63 7.16 -5.56
CA ILE A 104 -13.67 8.09 -4.97
C ILE A 104 -13.15 8.99 -6.09
N VAL A 105 -13.21 10.30 -5.86
CA VAL A 105 -12.60 11.31 -6.71
C VAL A 105 -11.56 12.07 -5.91
N GLY A 106 -10.31 12.04 -6.36
CA GLY A 106 -9.25 12.91 -5.87
C GLY A 106 -9.06 14.08 -6.82
N ASP A 107 -9.45 15.27 -6.40
CA ASP A 107 -9.26 16.53 -7.12
C ASP A 107 -7.99 17.22 -6.59
N PHE A 108 -6.87 17.06 -7.32
CA PHE A 108 -5.56 17.54 -6.89
C PHE A 108 -5.33 18.99 -7.31
N ASN A 109 -4.71 19.77 -6.43
CA ASN A 109 -4.33 21.13 -6.74
C ASN A 109 -3.32 21.19 -7.90
N PRO A 110 -3.41 22.21 -8.79
CA PRO A 110 -2.54 22.29 -9.95
C PRO A 110 -1.05 22.33 -9.60
N ARG A 111 -0.25 21.57 -10.35
CA ARG A 111 1.21 21.54 -10.24
C ARG A 111 1.84 21.84 -11.59
N GLY A 112 2.66 22.89 -11.65
CA GLY A 112 3.25 23.35 -12.92
C GLY A 112 2.19 23.75 -13.97
N ASN A 113 1.08 24.34 -13.51
CA ASN A 113 -0.11 24.69 -14.31
C ASN A 113 -0.87 23.49 -14.91
N VAL A 114 -0.64 22.27 -14.42
CA VAL A 114 -1.39 21.07 -14.81
C VAL A 114 -2.29 20.65 -13.66
N HIS A 115 -3.58 20.50 -13.95
CA HIS A 115 -4.61 20.04 -13.01
C HIS A 115 -4.92 18.56 -13.27
N THR A 116 -5.07 17.79 -12.19
CA THR A 116 -5.27 16.35 -12.26
C THR A 116 -6.45 15.95 -11.38
N VAL A 117 -7.39 15.22 -11.96
CA VAL A 117 -8.49 14.57 -11.24
C VAL A 117 -8.39 13.07 -11.48
N ILE A 118 -8.40 12.30 -10.39
CA ILE A 118 -8.35 10.84 -10.43
C ILE A 118 -9.65 10.31 -9.88
N GLU A 119 -10.32 9.47 -10.67
CA GLU A 119 -11.60 8.87 -10.30
C GLU A 119 -11.51 7.34 -10.34
N ILE A 120 -12.04 6.70 -9.30
CA ILE A 120 -12.27 5.26 -9.25
C ILE A 120 -13.72 5.05 -8.85
N SER A 121 -14.42 4.19 -9.59
CA SER A 121 -15.80 3.80 -9.30
C SER A 121 -15.96 2.29 -9.43
N SER A 122 -16.83 1.69 -8.62
CA SER A 122 -17.17 0.27 -8.72
C SER A 122 -17.64 -0.14 -10.13
N ASP A 123 -18.20 0.78 -10.92
CA ASP A 123 -18.61 0.52 -12.31
C ASP A 123 -17.42 0.38 -13.27
N LEU A 124 -16.27 0.98 -12.93
CA LEU A 124 -15.04 0.93 -13.72
C LEU A 124 -14.14 -0.25 -13.32
N VAL A 125 -14.29 -0.75 -12.09
CA VAL A 125 -13.44 -1.82 -11.55
C VAL A 125 -13.94 -3.18 -12.06
N VAL A 126 -13.26 -3.74 -13.04
CA VAL A 126 -13.45 -5.14 -13.43
C VAL A 126 -12.87 -6.01 -12.31
N LYS A 127 -13.74 -6.68 -11.53
CA LYS A 127 -13.30 -7.68 -10.55
C LYS A 127 -12.54 -8.77 -11.30
N LYS A 128 -11.22 -8.84 -11.12
CA LYS A 128 -10.44 -10.00 -11.58
C LYS A 128 -11.02 -11.25 -10.92
N PRO A 129 -11.27 -12.34 -11.65
CA PRO A 129 -11.65 -13.60 -11.04
C PRO A 129 -10.63 -13.94 -9.96
N ALA A 130 -11.11 -14.28 -8.77
CA ALA A 130 -10.23 -14.77 -7.72
C ALA A 130 -9.48 -15.99 -8.27
N GLU A 131 -8.14 -15.96 -8.26
CA GLU A 131 -7.35 -17.15 -8.53
C GLU A 131 -7.77 -18.22 -7.50
N GLU A 132 -8.48 -19.26 -7.97
CA GLU A 132 -8.75 -20.45 -7.17
C GLU A 132 -7.38 -21.01 -6.75
N LYS A 133 -7.06 -20.85 -5.47
CA LYS A 133 -5.95 -21.60 -4.88
C LYS A 133 -6.38 -23.06 -4.86
N ASP A 134 -5.98 -23.80 -5.89
CA ASP A 134 -6.10 -25.25 -5.93
C ASP A 134 -5.54 -25.84 -4.64
N PHE A 135 -6.45 -26.27 -3.77
CA PHE A 135 -6.10 -27.00 -2.57
C PHE A 135 -5.71 -28.41 -3.00
N THR A 136 -4.43 -28.64 -3.29
CA THR A 136 -3.91 -30.00 -3.45
C THR A 136 -3.93 -30.68 -2.08
N PRO A 137 -4.72 -31.75 -1.87
CA PRO A 137 -4.69 -32.46 -0.60
C PRO A 137 -3.32 -33.13 -0.47
N LYS A 138 -2.55 -32.79 0.57
CA LYS A 138 -1.36 -33.54 0.95
C LYS A 138 -1.79 -34.96 1.32
N SER A 139 -1.57 -35.91 0.42
CA SER A 139 -1.67 -37.33 0.72
C SER A 139 -0.68 -37.67 1.83
N ARG A 140 -1.22 -38.00 3.00
CA ARG A 140 -0.45 -38.41 4.17
C ARG A 140 0.00 -39.85 3.95
N GLU A 141 1.16 -40.03 3.31
CA GLU A 141 1.82 -41.33 3.28
C GLU A 141 2.24 -41.70 4.71
N ARG A 142 1.53 -42.66 5.30
CA ARG A 142 2.03 -43.38 6.48
C ARG A 142 2.99 -44.44 5.95
N SER A 143 4.28 -44.19 6.01
CA SER A 143 5.27 -45.25 5.83
C SER A 143 5.25 -46.14 7.08
N PHE A 144 4.52 -47.25 6.97
CA PHE A 144 4.69 -48.44 7.80
C PHE A 144 6.10 -48.98 7.52
N SER A 145 6.99 -48.87 8.50
CA SER A 145 8.20 -49.69 8.52
C SER A 145 8.42 -50.17 9.95
N ASP A 146 8.00 -51.41 10.19
CA ASP A 146 8.35 -52.22 11.34
C ASP A 146 9.87 -52.32 11.48
N LYS A 147 10.40 -52.00 12.67
CA LYS A 147 11.68 -52.53 13.12
C LYS A 147 11.56 -53.01 14.57
N PRO A 148 11.92 -54.28 14.88
CA PRO A 148 11.81 -54.83 16.22
C PRO A 148 12.76 -54.18 17.23
N ARG A 149 12.28 -54.05 18.46
CA ARG A 149 13.05 -53.67 19.65
C ARG A 149 14.13 -54.71 19.97
N GLU A 150 15.39 -54.31 19.92
CA GLU A 150 16.45 -54.98 20.69
C GLU A 150 16.67 -54.27 22.02
N ARG A 151 16.61 -55.04 23.11
CA ARG A 151 17.02 -54.63 24.45
C ARG A 151 18.52 -54.91 24.58
N ARG A 152 19.32 -53.92 24.99
CA ARG A 152 20.53 -54.16 25.79
C ARG A 152 20.67 -53.14 26.91
N SER A 153 20.85 -53.68 28.10
CA SER A 153 21.21 -53.03 29.35
C SER A 153 22.70 -52.69 29.40
N THR A 154 23.00 -51.66 30.21
CA THR A 154 24.09 -51.49 31.22
C THR A 154 24.90 -50.21 31.06
N SER A 155 24.94 -49.46 32.17
CA SER A 155 26.01 -48.58 32.70
C SER A 155 27.23 -48.30 31.82
N ASP A 156 27.62 -47.03 31.68
CA ASP A 156 28.69 -46.46 32.53
C ASP A 156 28.96 -44.95 32.25
N ARG A 157 29.63 -44.36 33.24
CA ARG A 157 30.20 -43.01 33.42
C ARG A 157 30.74 -42.25 32.19
N GLY A 158 30.74 -40.91 32.28
CA GLY A 158 31.80 -40.10 31.64
C GLY A 158 31.54 -38.60 31.51
N ASN A 159 32.13 -37.82 32.43
CA ASN A 159 32.29 -36.36 32.39
C ASN A 159 33.42 -35.92 31.41
N ARG A 160 33.46 -34.59 31.10
CA ARG A 160 34.46 -33.75 30.37
C ARG A 160 33.89 -33.22 29.04
N GLY A 161 33.94 -31.95 28.67
CA GLY A 161 34.57 -30.74 29.19
C GLY A 161 34.64 -29.72 28.03
N SER A 162 34.78 -28.43 28.36
CA SER A 162 34.94 -27.23 27.51
C SER A 162 35.35 -27.38 26.05
N ARG A 163 34.77 -26.51 25.20
CA ARG A 163 35.55 -25.64 24.29
C ARG A 163 34.69 -24.51 23.74
N ASP A 164 35.09 -23.28 24.08
CA ASP A 164 34.79 -22.05 23.37
C ASP A 164 35.22 -22.18 21.91
N ASP A 165 34.47 -21.59 20.96
CA ASP A 165 35.12 -20.88 19.86
C ASP A 165 34.27 -19.76 19.26
N LYS A 166 34.98 -18.65 19.03
CA LYS A 166 34.52 -17.32 18.66
C LYS A 166 34.18 -17.27 17.16
N PHE A 167 32.95 -16.89 16.80
CA PHE A 167 32.64 -16.49 15.42
C PHE A 167 32.85 -14.98 15.24
N LYS A 168 33.85 -14.62 14.43
CA LYS A 168 34.25 -13.24 14.11
C LYS A 168 33.47 -12.72 12.90
N LYS A 169 33.02 -11.47 13.05
CA LYS A 169 32.88 -10.36 12.07
C LYS A 169 32.48 -10.68 10.62
N ASP A 170 31.29 -10.20 10.28
CA ASP A 170 30.77 -10.05 8.92
C ASP A 170 31.63 -9.12 8.05
N ASP A 171 32.06 -9.65 6.89
CA ASP A 171 32.61 -8.91 5.76
C ASP A 171 31.46 -8.28 4.94
N LYS A 172 31.38 -6.94 4.97
CA LYS A 172 30.53 -6.18 4.04
C LYS A 172 31.20 -6.10 2.66
N PRO A 173 30.50 -6.39 1.55
CA PRO A 173 31.04 -6.11 0.22
C PRO A 173 30.96 -4.61 -0.12
N ARG A 174 32.11 -4.05 -0.53
CA ARG A 174 32.27 -2.70 -1.08
C ARG A 174 31.58 -2.61 -2.46
N ARG A 175 30.68 -1.64 -2.66
CA ARG A 175 30.18 -1.26 -3.99
C ARG A 175 31.29 -0.55 -4.77
N SER A 176 31.79 -1.17 -5.83
CA SER A 176 32.63 -0.52 -6.84
C SER A 176 31.75 0.25 -7.84
N SER A 177 32.23 1.43 -8.21
CA SER A 177 31.65 2.35 -9.17
C SER A 177 31.98 1.91 -10.61
N ASN A 178 31.00 1.41 -11.35
CA ASN A 178 31.07 1.37 -12.81
C ASN A 178 30.25 2.51 -13.41
N LYS A 179 30.96 3.53 -13.88
CA LYS A 179 30.47 4.52 -14.84
C LYS A 179 30.58 3.91 -16.23
N GLU A 180 29.47 3.41 -16.77
CA GLU A 180 29.35 3.14 -18.21
C GLU A 180 28.12 3.85 -18.78
N GLY A 181 28.40 4.86 -19.61
CA GLY A 181 27.67 5.20 -20.82
C GLY A 181 26.15 5.36 -20.78
N PHE A 182 25.66 6.55 -20.41
CA PHE A 182 24.37 7.01 -20.92
C PHE A 182 24.51 7.36 -22.41
N ARG A 183 24.10 6.44 -23.29
CA ARG A 183 23.86 6.76 -24.71
C ARG A 183 22.63 7.67 -24.80
N LYS A 184 22.82 8.87 -25.34
CA LYS A 184 21.73 9.79 -25.68
C LYS A 184 20.84 9.15 -26.76
N ILE A 185 19.54 9.11 -26.50
CA ILE A 185 18.53 8.80 -27.52
C ILE A 185 18.31 10.08 -28.32
N SER A 186 18.66 10.07 -29.60
CA SER A 186 18.36 11.15 -30.56
C SER A 186 17.05 10.84 -31.29
N TYR A 187 16.08 11.75 -31.23
CA TYR A 187 14.89 11.70 -32.08
C TYR A 187 15.17 12.48 -33.38
N ALA A 188 14.76 11.92 -34.51
CA ALA A 188 14.76 12.61 -35.79
C ALA A 188 13.58 13.59 -35.80
N ASP A 189 13.87 14.88 -35.60
CA ASP A 189 13.17 16.06 -36.15
C ASP A 189 13.48 17.32 -35.32
N ASP A 190 14.75 17.74 -35.31
CA ASP A 190 15.15 19.07 -34.87
C ASP A 190 14.76 20.13 -35.92
N LYS A 191 13.47 20.48 -36.01
CA LYS A 191 13.03 21.71 -36.68
C LYS A 191 12.84 22.82 -35.65
N LYS A 192 13.85 23.67 -35.52
CA LYS A 192 13.78 24.93 -34.76
C LYS A 192 12.62 25.80 -35.27
N PRO A 193 11.77 26.37 -34.40
CA PRO A 193 10.75 27.32 -34.83
C PRO A 193 11.38 28.64 -35.28
N LYS A 194 11.00 29.13 -36.47
CA LYS A 194 11.37 30.47 -36.96
C LYS A 194 10.48 31.53 -36.31
N VAL A 195 11.09 32.49 -35.62
CA VAL A 195 10.44 33.70 -35.11
C VAL A 195 10.19 34.66 -36.26
N VAL A 196 8.93 35.00 -36.54
CA VAL A 196 8.56 36.08 -37.46
C VAL A 196 8.45 37.37 -36.65
N LYS A 197 9.32 38.34 -36.94
CA LYS A 197 9.20 39.70 -36.41
C LYS A 197 8.03 40.39 -37.11
N LYS A 198 7.10 40.94 -36.34
CA LYS A 198 6.02 41.78 -36.83
C LYS A 198 6.52 43.23 -36.75
N ASP A 199 6.78 43.85 -37.90
CA ASP A 199 7.09 45.28 -37.96
C ASP A 199 5.83 46.11 -37.67
N LYS A 200 6.07 47.33 -37.17
CA LYS A 200 5.12 48.30 -36.62
C LYS A 200 3.93 48.62 -37.52
#